data_AF-A0A6A3GYQ3-F1
#
_entry.id   AF-A0A6A3GYQ3-F1
#
_cell.length_a   1.000
_cell.length_b   1.000
_cell.length_c   1.000
_cell.angle_alpha   90.00
_cell.angle_beta   90.00
_cell.angle_gamma   90.00
#
_symmetry.space_group_name_H-M   'P 1'
#
loop_
_entity.id
_entity.type
_entity.pdbx_description
1 polymer ?
#
loop_
_entity_poly.entity_id
_entity_poly.type
_entity_poly.pdbx_seq_one_letter_code
_entity_poly.pdbx_strand_id
1 'polypeptide(L)'
;MAATMYLRDAEHAMTMAAKSSPDQNSRGSAGTVDTDDDLEESFDLDMSVEAVAQLLALKAAELTQLQRTHDEYVKSSCEYERELEIEVDQYEKKMQQLEGVALQLERDKSDLSCSVNGTKEELQTAHRREHMLQTQLEEMKWKIQRLEQANDELETSARIAQATIEDLQHKSETLLEQNVFLQHEKEELLRQLSSIIIAEVHPAGQVSVSRSASARYSRKSSSHLTEPPPAAPVQADNTRKGKKRRGRRPEVLETCLHLTCRKCRANKPHAHNGGSDELGPVAAFFERLRVFLFGSERER
;
A
#
# COMPACT_ATOMS: atom_id res chain seq x y z
N MET A 1 -8.72 23.37 7.08
CA MET A 1 -9.78 23.97 7.92
C MET A 1 -11.13 23.28 7.68
N ALA A 2 -11.27 21.98 7.99
CA ALA A 2 -12.58 21.29 7.86
C ALA A 2 -12.60 19.92 8.57
N ALA A 3 -12.13 19.81 9.82
CA ALA A 3 -12.08 18.52 10.52
C ALA A 3 -12.33 18.60 12.04
N THR A 4 -13.07 19.59 12.51
CA THR A 4 -13.36 19.77 13.95
C THR A 4 -14.86 19.81 14.29
N MET A 5 -15.76 19.56 13.33
CA MET A 5 -17.21 19.70 13.56
C MET A 5 -17.95 18.43 13.99
N TYR A 6 -17.32 17.24 14.02
CA TYR A 6 -18.04 15.98 14.26
C TYR A 6 -17.86 15.35 15.65
N LEU A 7 -17.26 16.06 16.62
CA LEU A 7 -17.07 15.55 17.98
C LEU A 7 -18.02 16.15 19.03
N ARG A 8 -18.95 17.04 18.65
CA ARG A 8 -19.90 17.65 19.59
C ARG A 8 -21.24 16.91 19.74
N ASP A 9 -21.53 15.92 18.90
CA ASP A 9 -22.85 15.27 18.91
C ASP A 9 -22.90 13.97 19.74
N ALA A 10 -21.77 13.50 20.28
CA ALA A 10 -21.71 12.29 21.11
C ALA A 10 -21.89 12.57 22.63
N GLU A 11 -21.66 13.80 23.10
CA GLU A 11 -21.81 14.15 24.53
C GLU A 11 -23.25 14.55 24.91
N HIS A 12 -24.13 14.77 23.94
CA HIS A 12 -25.54 15.14 24.20
C HIS A 12 -26.48 13.94 24.41
N ALA A 13 -26.04 12.70 24.15
CA ALA A 13 -26.88 11.52 24.32
C ALA A 13 -26.89 10.96 25.77
N MET A 14 -25.92 11.31 26.61
CA MET A 14 -25.87 10.86 28.02
C MET A 14 -26.52 11.81 29.02
N THR A 15 -27.00 12.98 28.60
CA THR A 15 -27.63 13.98 29.48
C THR A 15 -29.16 14.06 29.40
N MET A 16 -29.81 13.19 28.61
CA MET A 16 -31.26 13.19 28.41
C MET A 16 -32.02 12.07 29.16
N ALA A 17 -31.35 11.20 29.93
CA ALA A 17 -32.01 10.15 30.71
C ALA A 17 -32.37 10.56 32.15
N ALA A 18 -32.07 11.80 32.56
CA ALA A 18 -32.29 12.27 33.93
C ALA A 18 -32.98 13.63 33.92
N LYS A 19 -34.24 13.69 33.46
CA LYS A 19 -35.27 14.68 33.83
C LYS A 19 -36.52 14.53 32.96
N SER A 20 -37.51 13.80 33.47
CA SER A 20 -38.93 14.09 33.21
C SER A 20 -39.76 13.56 34.37
N SER A 21 -40.20 14.49 35.22
CA SER A 21 -41.28 14.42 36.23
C SER A 21 -42.66 14.09 35.58
N PRO A 22 -43.84 14.24 36.22
CA PRO A 22 -44.22 14.50 37.63
C PRO A 22 -45.39 13.64 38.16
N ASP A 23 -45.72 13.85 39.45
CA ASP A 23 -47.04 13.80 40.10
C ASP A 23 -48.05 12.70 39.71
N GLN A 24 -48.49 11.93 40.71
CA GLN A 24 -49.84 12.13 41.27
C GLN A 24 -50.07 11.32 42.56
N ASN A 25 -50.39 12.07 43.62
CA ASN A 25 -51.45 11.78 44.58
C ASN A 25 -51.92 10.33 44.72
N SER A 26 -51.63 9.72 45.87
CA SER A 26 -52.65 8.96 46.60
C SER A 26 -52.41 9.03 48.09
N ARG A 27 -52.90 10.15 48.64
CA ARG A 27 -53.46 10.24 50.00
C ARG A 27 -54.45 9.08 50.21
N GLY A 28 -54.09 8.13 51.06
CA GLY A 28 -55.05 7.43 51.93
C GLY A 28 -54.58 7.74 53.35
N SER A 29 -55.02 8.81 54.00
CA SER A 29 -56.37 8.99 54.54
C SER A 29 -56.87 7.73 55.25
N ALA A 30 -56.12 7.27 56.25
CA ALA A 30 -56.67 6.49 57.34
C ALA A 30 -57.65 7.38 58.11
N GLY A 31 -58.89 7.48 57.61
CA GLY A 31 -60.02 7.94 58.39
C GLY A 31 -60.29 6.87 59.43
N THR A 32 -59.89 7.12 60.67
CA THR A 32 -60.47 6.44 61.82
C THR A 32 -61.94 6.86 61.85
N VAL A 33 -62.80 5.90 61.53
CA VAL A 33 -64.26 6.05 61.58
C VAL A 33 -64.65 6.47 62.99
N ASP A 34 -65.35 7.60 63.07
CA ASP A 34 -66.08 8.05 64.24
C ASP A 34 -66.96 6.89 64.76
N THR A 35 -66.62 6.37 65.94
CA THR A 35 -67.50 5.48 66.71
C THR A 35 -68.36 6.35 67.62
N ASP A 36 -69.27 7.11 67.02
CA ASP A 36 -70.41 7.72 67.71
C ASP A 36 -71.61 7.54 66.78
N ASP A 37 -72.32 6.42 66.96
CA ASP A 37 -73.74 6.36 66.62
C ASP A 37 -74.45 5.54 67.69
N ASP A 38 -74.93 6.29 68.68
CA ASP A 38 -75.94 5.90 69.64
C ASP A 38 -77.15 5.30 68.90
N LEU A 39 -77.32 3.99 68.99
CA LEU A 39 -78.62 3.35 68.91
C LEU A 39 -78.75 2.39 70.09
N GLU A 40 -78.93 2.96 71.29
CA GLU A 40 -79.80 2.32 72.28
C GLU A 40 -81.21 2.28 71.68
N GLU A 41 -81.45 1.30 70.81
CA GLU A 41 -82.78 0.93 70.38
C GLU A 41 -83.45 0.31 71.61
N SER A 42 -84.25 1.13 72.30
CA SER A 42 -85.12 0.67 73.37
C SER A 42 -86.01 -0.44 72.80
N PHE A 43 -85.68 -1.69 73.12
CA PHE A 43 -86.49 -2.84 72.73
C PHE A 43 -87.87 -2.69 73.37
N ASP A 44 -88.83 -2.24 72.56
CA ASP A 44 -90.25 -2.37 72.86
C ASP A 44 -90.54 -3.87 73.05
N LEU A 45 -90.68 -4.25 74.32
CA LEU A 45 -90.78 -5.62 74.81
C LEU A 45 -92.16 -6.27 74.54
N ASP A 46 -92.79 -5.93 73.41
CA ASP A 46 -94.07 -6.49 72.96
C ASP A 46 -94.12 -6.69 71.43
N MET A 47 -92.98 -7.06 70.85
CA MET A 47 -92.92 -7.53 69.46
C MET A 47 -93.52 -8.94 69.37
N SER A 48 -94.56 -9.13 68.54
CA SER A 48 -95.21 -10.43 68.38
C SER A 48 -94.19 -11.48 67.88
N VAL A 49 -94.35 -12.75 68.31
CA VAL A 49 -93.50 -13.87 67.86
C VAL A 49 -93.40 -13.96 66.33
N GLU A 50 -94.47 -13.53 65.63
CA GLU A 50 -94.54 -13.47 64.18
C GLU A 50 -93.63 -12.38 63.58
N ALA A 51 -93.52 -11.21 64.23
CA ALA A 51 -92.60 -10.14 63.81
C ALA A 51 -91.13 -10.54 64.02
N VAL A 52 -90.81 -11.24 65.12
CA VAL A 52 -89.45 -11.77 65.36
C VAL A 52 -89.07 -12.79 64.29
N ALA A 53 -89.99 -13.70 63.93
CA ALA A 53 -89.76 -14.70 62.89
C ALA A 53 -89.55 -14.06 61.50
N GLN A 54 -90.33 -13.03 61.16
CA GLN A 54 -90.13 -12.27 59.92
C GLN A 54 -88.79 -11.54 59.90
N LEU A 55 -88.38 -10.91 61.00
CA LEU A 55 -87.08 -10.24 61.11
C LEU A 55 -85.92 -11.24 60.98
N LEU A 56 -86.01 -12.40 61.62
CA LEU A 56 -85.03 -13.48 61.49
C LEU A 56 -84.94 -14.00 60.04
N ALA A 57 -86.08 -14.15 59.35
CA ALA A 57 -86.10 -14.56 57.95
C ALA A 57 -85.42 -13.52 57.04
N LEU A 58 -85.67 -12.23 57.28
CA LEU A 58 -85.00 -11.14 56.56
C LEU A 58 -83.49 -11.13 56.82
N LYS A 59 -83.07 -11.25 58.07
CA LYS A 59 -81.63 -11.30 58.43
C LYS A 59 -80.94 -12.54 57.87
N ALA A 60 -81.62 -13.69 57.83
CA ALA A 60 -81.10 -14.89 57.19
C ALA A 60 -80.94 -14.70 55.66
N ALA A 61 -81.89 -14.03 55.01
CA ALA A 61 -81.80 -13.70 53.60
C ALA A 61 -80.66 -12.71 53.31
N GLU A 62 -80.51 -11.67 54.12
CA GLU A 62 -79.39 -10.70 54.05
C GLU A 62 -78.04 -11.39 54.25
N LEU A 63 -77.91 -12.26 55.25
CA LEU A 63 -76.67 -13.01 55.50
C LEU A 63 -76.32 -13.91 54.32
N THR A 64 -77.31 -14.60 53.76
CA THR A 64 -77.10 -15.44 52.57
C THR A 64 -76.70 -14.61 51.35
N GLN A 65 -77.30 -13.44 51.16
CA GLN A 65 -76.92 -12.51 50.09
C GLN A 65 -75.49 -12.00 50.30
N LEU A 66 -75.13 -11.60 51.52
CA LEU A 66 -73.79 -11.14 51.86
C LEU A 66 -72.74 -12.22 51.62
N GLN A 67 -73.02 -13.46 52.02
CA GLN A 67 -72.16 -14.61 51.75
C GLN A 67 -71.92 -14.80 50.25
N ARG A 68 -72.98 -14.75 49.42
CA ARG A 68 -72.82 -14.85 47.96
C ARG A 68 -71.96 -13.72 47.39
N THR A 69 -72.20 -12.48 47.81
CA THR A 69 -71.41 -11.33 47.34
C THR A 69 -69.95 -11.40 47.79
N HIS A 70 -69.68 -11.95 48.98
CA HIS A 70 -68.33 -12.19 49.46
C HIS A 70 -67.65 -13.28 48.64
N ASP A 71 -68.32 -14.39 48.37
CA ASP A 71 -67.78 -15.49 47.54
C ASP A 71 -67.47 -15.01 46.11
N GLU A 72 -68.34 -14.17 45.54
CA GLU A 72 -68.13 -13.51 44.24
C GLU A 72 -66.91 -12.57 44.28
N TYR A 73 -66.77 -11.76 45.34
CA TYR A 73 -65.61 -10.89 45.53
C TYR A 73 -64.31 -11.68 45.64
N VAL A 74 -64.29 -12.73 46.47
CA VAL A 74 -63.10 -13.60 46.64
C VAL A 74 -62.73 -14.23 45.30
N LYS A 75 -63.71 -14.75 44.56
CA LYS A 75 -63.46 -15.33 43.24
C LYS A 75 -62.88 -14.31 42.26
N SER A 76 -63.47 -13.12 42.18
CA SER A 76 -62.97 -12.04 41.32
C SER A 76 -61.57 -11.58 41.73
N SER A 77 -61.27 -11.54 43.03
CA SER A 77 -59.94 -11.19 43.55
C SER A 77 -58.89 -12.21 43.12
N CYS A 78 -59.18 -13.51 43.26
CA CYS A 78 -58.27 -14.57 42.83
C CYS A 78 -58.08 -14.62 41.30
N GLU A 79 -59.11 -14.29 40.52
CA GLU A 79 -58.99 -14.17 39.06
C GLU A 79 -58.07 -13.00 38.69
N TYR A 80 -58.22 -11.84 39.35
CA TYR A 80 -57.37 -10.67 39.14
C TYR A 80 -55.91 -10.92 39.55
N GLU A 81 -55.67 -11.58 40.70
CA GLU A 81 -54.34 -11.98 41.14
C GLU A 81 -53.65 -12.87 40.10
N ARG A 82 -54.38 -13.87 39.55
CA ARG A 82 -53.86 -14.74 38.50
C ARG A 82 -53.52 -13.96 37.22
N GLU A 83 -54.35 -13.01 36.82
CA GLU A 83 -54.08 -12.16 35.66
C GLU A 83 -52.81 -11.31 35.85
N LEU A 84 -52.62 -10.74 37.04
CA LEU A 84 -51.42 -10.01 37.39
C LEU A 84 -50.16 -10.90 37.40
N GLU A 85 -50.24 -12.11 37.95
CA GLU A 85 -49.14 -13.09 37.92
C GLU A 85 -48.73 -13.41 36.47
N ILE A 86 -49.71 -13.63 35.59
CA ILE A 86 -49.47 -13.88 34.17
C ILE A 86 -48.80 -12.66 33.51
N GLU A 87 -49.22 -11.44 33.84
CA GLU A 87 -48.63 -10.23 33.28
C GLU A 87 -47.18 -10.00 33.76
N VAL A 88 -46.90 -10.25 35.05
CA VAL A 88 -45.54 -10.23 35.61
C VAL A 88 -44.66 -11.24 34.88
N ASP A 89 -45.11 -12.49 34.74
CA ASP A 89 -44.40 -13.54 33.99
C ASP A 89 -44.08 -13.12 32.55
N GLN A 90 -45.02 -12.44 31.89
CA GLN A 90 -44.82 -11.93 30.53
C GLN A 90 -43.77 -10.80 30.49
N TYR A 91 -43.80 -9.88 31.46
CA TYR A 91 -42.80 -8.82 31.53
C TYR A 91 -41.41 -9.35 31.87
N GLU A 92 -41.30 -10.31 32.79
CA GLU A 92 -40.01 -10.95 33.11
C GLU A 92 -39.41 -11.65 31.88
N LYS A 93 -40.23 -12.39 31.12
CA LYS A 93 -39.79 -13.01 29.86
C LYS A 93 -39.35 -11.98 28.83
N LYS A 94 -40.10 -10.89 28.66
CA LYS A 94 -39.73 -9.80 27.74
C LYS A 94 -38.43 -9.12 28.18
N MET A 95 -38.26 -8.90 29.48
CA MET A 95 -37.05 -8.31 30.05
C MET A 95 -35.83 -9.19 29.76
N GLN A 96 -35.91 -10.50 30.05
CA GLN A 96 -34.83 -11.45 29.76
C GLN A 96 -34.49 -11.50 28.25
N GLN A 97 -35.50 -11.43 27.38
CA GLN A 97 -35.28 -11.37 25.92
C GLN A 97 -34.55 -10.08 25.52
N LEU A 98 -34.98 -8.93 26.05
CA LEU A 98 -34.35 -7.64 25.76
C LEU A 98 -32.91 -7.57 26.27
N GLU A 99 -32.64 -8.10 27.47
CA GLU A 99 -31.28 -8.23 28.01
C GLU A 99 -30.40 -9.12 27.13
N GLY A 100 -30.93 -10.25 26.65
CA GLY A 100 -30.22 -11.12 25.72
C GLY A 100 -29.88 -10.42 24.39
N VAL A 101 -30.82 -9.67 23.83
CA VAL A 101 -30.60 -8.87 22.61
C VAL A 101 -29.59 -7.75 22.87
N ALA A 102 -29.67 -7.05 23.99
CA ALA A 102 -28.73 -5.99 24.35
C ALA A 102 -27.29 -6.53 24.44
N LEU A 103 -27.09 -7.65 25.14
CA LEU A 103 -25.78 -8.31 25.24
C LEU A 103 -25.25 -8.75 23.87
N GLN A 104 -26.11 -9.24 22.99
CA GLN A 104 -25.71 -9.62 21.64
C GLN A 104 -25.27 -8.40 20.82
N LEU A 105 -26.05 -7.32 20.85
CA LEU A 105 -25.70 -6.08 20.16
C LEU A 105 -24.40 -5.45 20.67
N GLU A 106 -24.11 -5.58 21.97
CA GLU A 106 -22.82 -5.12 22.54
C GLU A 106 -21.63 -5.91 21.99
N ARG A 107 -21.78 -7.24 21.85
CA ARG A 107 -20.75 -8.09 21.23
C ARG A 107 -20.57 -7.73 19.76
N ASP A 108 -21.66 -7.64 19.00
CA ASP A 108 -21.61 -7.29 17.57
C ASP A 108 -20.98 -5.91 17.36
N LYS A 109 -21.28 -4.94 18.24
CA LYS A 109 -20.65 -3.62 18.23
C LYS A 109 -19.15 -3.70 18.51
N SER A 110 -18.73 -4.53 19.47
CA SER A 110 -17.31 -4.74 19.77
C SER A 110 -16.58 -5.35 18.57
N ASP A 111 -17.14 -6.40 17.97
CA ASP A 111 -16.57 -7.08 16.81
C ASP A 111 -16.46 -6.14 15.60
N LEU A 112 -17.52 -5.37 15.33
CA LEU A 112 -17.51 -4.36 14.29
C LEU A 112 -16.46 -3.28 14.56
N SER A 113 -16.33 -2.83 15.80
CA SER A 113 -15.31 -1.85 16.18
C SER A 113 -13.90 -2.38 15.96
N CYS A 114 -13.62 -3.63 16.34
CA CYS A 114 -12.35 -4.30 16.06
C CYS A 114 -12.08 -4.38 14.55
N SER A 115 -13.07 -4.77 13.75
CA SER A 115 -12.94 -4.84 12.29
C SER A 115 -12.67 -3.46 11.66
N VAL A 116 -13.38 -2.42 12.10
CA VAL A 116 -13.19 -1.05 11.61
C VAL A 116 -11.79 -0.54 11.98
N ASN A 117 -11.31 -0.83 13.19
CA ASN A 117 -9.97 -0.44 13.60
C ASN A 117 -8.89 -1.19 12.80
N GLY A 118 -9.06 -2.49 12.55
CA GLY A 118 -8.15 -3.26 11.71
C GLY A 118 -8.06 -2.72 10.28
N THR A 119 -9.21 -2.44 9.64
CA THR A 119 -9.24 -1.87 8.29
C THR A 119 -8.63 -0.46 8.24
N LYS A 120 -8.81 0.34 9.29
CA LYS A 120 -8.17 1.66 9.43
C LYS A 120 -6.64 1.56 9.52
N GLU A 121 -6.11 0.60 10.27
CA GLU A 121 -4.67 0.36 10.36
C GLU A 121 -4.07 -0.13 9.03
N GLU A 122 -4.77 -1.02 8.33
CA GLU A 122 -4.40 -1.46 6.99
C GLU A 122 -4.36 -0.30 6.00
N LEU A 123 -5.38 0.57 6.03
CA LEU A 123 -5.46 1.76 5.18
C LEU A 123 -4.29 2.73 5.47
N GLN A 124 -3.99 2.98 6.75
CA GLN A 124 -2.84 3.81 7.12
C GLN A 124 -1.52 3.21 6.63
N THR A 125 -1.37 1.89 6.73
CA THR A 125 -0.19 1.19 6.25
C THR A 125 -0.07 1.28 4.72
N ALA A 126 -1.19 1.12 4.00
CA ALA A 126 -1.23 1.29 2.55
C ALA A 126 -0.83 2.71 2.14
N HIS A 127 -1.35 3.73 2.83
CA HIS A 127 -1.03 5.12 2.53
C HIS A 127 0.46 5.47 2.78
N ARG A 128 1.07 4.91 3.84
CA ARG A 128 2.53 5.04 4.05
C ARG A 128 3.34 4.40 2.92
N ARG A 129 2.94 3.22 2.45
CA ARG A 129 3.60 2.53 1.33
C ARG A 129 3.44 3.32 0.03
N GLU A 130 2.24 3.84 -0.23
CA GLU A 130 1.95 4.69 -1.38
C GLU A 130 2.86 5.92 -1.39
N HIS A 131 2.94 6.64 -0.26
CA HIS A 131 3.79 7.82 -0.13
C HIS A 131 5.27 7.49 -0.37
N MET A 132 5.76 6.39 0.20
CA MET A 132 7.14 5.91 -0.04
C MET A 132 7.40 5.65 -1.53
N LEU A 133 6.47 4.99 -2.23
CA LEU A 133 6.60 4.70 -3.65
C LEU A 133 6.55 5.98 -4.50
N GLN A 134 5.73 6.97 -4.12
CA GLN A 134 5.70 8.28 -4.78
C GLN A 134 7.06 8.99 -4.67
N THR A 135 7.65 9.03 -3.48
CA THR A 135 8.99 9.62 -3.28
C THR A 135 10.06 8.90 -4.10
N GLN A 136 10.05 7.56 -4.13
CA GLN A 136 10.99 6.79 -4.95
C GLN A 136 10.81 7.06 -6.45
N LEU A 137 9.58 7.21 -6.91
CA LEU A 137 9.27 7.53 -8.30
C LEU A 137 9.80 8.93 -8.67
N GLU A 138 9.63 9.91 -7.79
CA GLU A 138 10.18 11.26 -7.97
C GLU A 138 11.71 11.26 -8.00
N GLU A 139 12.35 10.52 -7.09
CA GLU A 139 13.82 10.38 -7.07
C GLU A 139 14.34 9.75 -8.38
N MET A 140 13.67 8.71 -8.87
CA MET A 140 14.04 8.06 -10.13
C MET A 140 13.84 8.97 -11.34
N LYS A 141 12.78 9.79 -11.37
CA LYS A 141 12.59 10.82 -12.40
C LYS A 141 13.74 11.82 -12.41
N TRP A 142 14.12 12.33 -11.24
CA TRP A 142 15.27 13.23 -11.11
C TRP A 142 16.59 12.59 -11.54
N LYS A 143 16.78 11.30 -11.24
CA LYS A 143 17.97 10.56 -11.67
C LYS A 143 18.02 10.39 -13.19
N ILE A 144 16.88 10.10 -13.83
CA ILE A 144 16.78 9.98 -15.29
C ILE A 144 17.16 11.30 -15.95
N GLN A 145 16.58 12.42 -15.51
CA GLN A 145 16.88 13.74 -16.08
C GLN A 145 18.37 14.11 -15.97
N ARG A 146 19.02 13.78 -14.85
CA ARG A 146 20.47 14.00 -14.69
C ARG A 146 21.31 13.12 -15.62
N LEU A 147 20.88 11.89 -15.88
CA LEU A 147 21.57 11.00 -16.81
C LEU A 147 21.38 11.44 -18.26
N GLU A 148 20.20 11.95 -18.61
CA GLU A 148 19.92 12.54 -19.93
C GLU A 148 20.83 13.76 -20.16
N GLN A 149 20.89 14.69 -19.19
CA GLN A 149 21.79 15.85 -19.28
C GLN A 149 23.26 15.44 -19.45
N ALA A 150 23.74 14.48 -18.63
CA ALA A 150 25.12 14.01 -18.73
C ALA A 150 25.40 13.32 -20.08
N ASN A 151 24.41 12.68 -20.68
CA ASN A 151 24.54 12.08 -22.01
C ASN A 151 24.64 13.17 -23.09
N ASP A 152 23.80 14.22 -23.03
CA ASP A 152 23.86 15.35 -23.97
C ASP A 152 25.23 16.07 -23.91
N GLU A 153 25.78 16.24 -22.70
CA GLU A 153 27.12 16.79 -22.47
C GLU A 153 28.22 15.90 -23.08
N LEU A 154 28.09 14.57 -22.95
CA LEU A 154 29.02 13.60 -23.51
C LEU A 154 28.97 13.59 -25.04
N GLU A 155 27.77 13.63 -25.64
CA GLU A 155 27.59 13.71 -27.09
C GLU A 155 28.17 15.02 -27.66
N THR A 156 28.01 16.11 -26.93
CA THR A 156 28.63 17.40 -27.29
C THR A 156 30.15 17.31 -27.24
N SER A 157 30.70 16.72 -26.19
CA SER A 157 32.15 16.50 -26.04
C SER A 157 32.70 15.59 -27.14
N ALA A 158 31.96 14.55 -27.52
CA ALA A 158 32.32 13.65 -28.61
C ALA A 158 32.35 14.38 -29.97
N ARG A 159 31.36 15.25 -30.25
CA ARG A 159 31.35 16.09 -31.47
C ARG A 159 32.52 17.06 -31.52
N ILE A 160 32.86 17.71 -30.42
CA ILE A 160 34.02 18.62 -30.33
C ILE A 160 35.33 17.85 -30.55
N ALA A 161 35.48 16.68 -29.92
CA ALA A 161 36.66 15.84 -30.10
C ALA A 161 36.80 15.37 -31.56
N GLN A 162 35.70 14.96 -32.19
CA GLN A 162 35.68 14.55 -33.59
C GLN A 162 36.11 15.69 -34.52
N ALA A 163 35.56 16.89 -34.36
CA ALA A 163 35.97 18.07 -35.12
C ALA A 163 37.47 18.40 -34.92
N THR A 164 37.96 18.25 -33.68
CA THR A 164 39.39 18.46 -33.38
C THR A 164 40.28 17.42 -34.06
N ILE A 165 39.85 16.17 -34.14
CA ILE A 165 40.56 15.11 -34.86
C ILE A 165 40.63 15.45 -36.35
N GLU A 166 39.51 15.84 -36.95
CA GLU A 166 39.43 16.23 -38.37
C GLU A 166 40.34 17.43 -38.68
N ASP A 167 40.33 18.46 -37.82
CA ASP A 167 41.23 19.62 -37.94
C ASP A 167 42.72 19.22 -37.88
N LEU A 168 43.08 18.27 -37.01
CA LEU A 168 44.44 17.77 -36.89
C LEU A 168 44.84 16.89 -38.08
N GLN A 169 43.91 16.09 -38.61
CA GLN A 169 44.12 15.29 -39.81
C GLN A 169 44.40 16.19 -41.02
N HIS A 170 43.57 17.21 -41.25
CA HIS A 170 43.80 18.17 -42.32
C HIS A 170 45.15 18.89 -42.17
N LYS A 171 45.52 19.32 -40.96
CA LYS A 171 46.85 19.93 -40.71
C LYS A 171 47.99 18.95 -41.01
N SER A 172 47.83 17.69 -40.62
CA SER A 172 48.80 16.63 -40.91
C SER A 172 48.95 16.39 -42.42
N GLU A 173 47.85 16.37 -43.17
CA GLU A 173 47.84 16.21 -44.63
C GLU A 173 48.54 17.40 -45.31
N THR A 174 48.21 18.64 -44.92
CA THR A 174 48.90 19.84 -45.44
C THR A 174 50.41 19.82 -45.16
N LEU A 175 50.83 19.42 -43.96
CA LEU A 175 52.25 19.31 -43.63
C LEU A 175 52.95 18.20 -44.43
N LEU A 176 52.24 17.09 -44.70
CA LEU A 176 52.76 16.02 -45.54
C LEU A 176 52.96 16.49 -46.98
N GLU A 177 51.98 17.19 -47.56
CA GLU A 177 52.08 17.80 -48.90
C GLU A 177 53.26 18.77 -49.00
N GLN A 178 53.42 19.66 -48.01
CA GLN A 178 54.58 20.57 -47.93
C GLN A 178 55.90 19.80 -47.84
N ASN A 179 55.95 18.70 -47.08
CA ASN A 179 57.15 17.89 -46.97
C ASN A 179 57.51 17.23 -48.30
N VAL A 180 56.52 16.68 -49.02
CA VAL A 180 56.70 16.10 -50.36
C VAL A 180 57.22 17.15 -51.34
N PHE A 181 56.66 18.36 -51.31
CA PHE A 181 57.11 19.48 -52.16
C PHE A 181 58.57 19.83 -51.90
N LEU A 182 58.96 20.02 -50.63
CA LEU A 182 60.35 20.33 -50.25
C LEU A 182 61.32 19.19 -50.57
N GLN A 183 60.89 17.93 -50.45
CA GLN A 183 61.70 16.78 -50.89
C GLN A 183 61.96 16.83 -52.39
N HIS A 184 60.94 17.14 -53.18
CA HIS A 184 61.10 17.28 -54.63
C HIS A 184 62.05 18.42 -55.01
N GLU A 185 61.91 19.60 -54.41
CA GLU A 185 62.84 20.73 -54.63
C GLU A 185 64.28 20.36 -54.25
N LYS A 186 64.47 19.67 -53.13
CA LYS A 186 65.79 19.18 -52.70
C LYS A 186 66.39 18.21 -53.73
N GLU A 187 65.61 17.27 -54.23
CA GLU A 187 66.04 16.32 -55.26
C GLU A 187 66.46 17.03 -56.55
N GLU A 188 65.66 18.02 -56.97
CA GLU A 188 65.95 18.84 -58.14
C GLU A 188 67.25 19.66 -57.97
N LEU A 189 67.46 20.29 -56.81
CA LEU A 189 68.69 21.00 -56.50
C LEU A 189 69.91 20.07 -56.48
N LEU A 190 69.79 18.87 -55.90
CA LEU A 190 70.85 17.87 -55.91
C LEU A 190 71.18 17.40 -57.34
N ARG A 191 70.16 17.26 -58.19
CA ARG A 191 70.32 16.94 -59.61
C ARG A 191 71.07 18.05 -60.34
N GLN A 192 70.71 19.32 -60.12
CA GLN A 192 71.41 20.48 -60.69
C GLN A 192 72.87 20.54 -60.21
N LEU A 193 73.11 20.38 -58.91
CA LEU A 193 74.46 20.34 -58.32
C LEU A 193 75.30 19.22 -58.96
N SER A 194 74.74 18.01 -59.09
CA SER A 194 75.42 16.89 -59.72
C SER A 194 75.76 17.18 -61.20
N SER A 195 74.86 17.85 -61.93
CA SER A 195 75.10 18.27 -63.31
C SER A 195 76.23 19.30 -63.41
N ILE A 196 76.30 20.27 -62.47
CA ILE A 196 77.38 21.26 -62.41
C ILE A 196 78.71 20.57 -62.12
N ILE A 197 78.76 19.66 -61.14
CA ILE A 197 79.98 18.91 -60.81
C ILE A 197 80.47 18.11 -62.02
N ILE A 198 79.57 17.45 -62.76
CA ILE A 198 79.94 16.72 -63.98
C ILE A 198 80.50 17.69 -65.05
N ALA A 199 79.92 18.88 -65.20
CA ALA A 199 80.37 19.89 -66.15
C ALA A 199 81.73 20.52 -65.77
N GLU A 200 81.96 20.80 -64.47
CA GLU A 200 83.23 21.35 -63.97
C GLU A 200 84.37 20.31 -63.94
N VAL A 201 84.06 19.02 -63.82
CA VAL A 201 85.05 17.93 -63.87
C VAL A 201 85.40 17.51 -65.31
N HIS A 202 84.88 18.20 -66.34
CA HIS A 202 85.25 17.99 -67.75
C HIS A 202 85.67 19.27 -68.50
N PRO A 203 86.82 19.90 -68.19
CA PRO A 203 87.60 20.58 -69.21
C PRO A 203 88.44 19.52 -69.94
N ALA A 204 88.20 19.33 -71.24
CA ALA A 204 89.04 18.59 -72.20
C ALA A 204 90.16 17.69 -71.62
N GLY A 205 89.94 16.38 -71.53
CA GLY A 205 91.03 15.44 -71.28
C GLY A 205 90.60 14.13 -70.62
N GLN A 206 91.17 13.03 -71.12
CA GLN A 206 90.90 11.65 -70.72
C GLN A 206 91.10 11.34 -69.22
N VAL A 207 90.43 10.27 -68.76
CA VAL A 207 90.95 9.11 -68.01
C VAL A 207 90.04 8.71 -66.83
N SER A 208 89.74 7.41 -66.83
CA SER A 208 89.12 6.58 -65.80
C SER A 208 89.61 6.81 -64.37
N VAL A 209 88.69 6.84 -63.38
CA VAL A 209 88.97 6.34 -62.02
C VAL A 209 87.70 5.80 -61.33
N SER A 210 87.73 4.49 -61.07
CA SER A 210 87.33 3.75 -59.86
C SER A 210 86.02 4.05 -59.11
N ARG A 211 85.09 3.08 -59.22
CA ARG A 211 84.09 2.73 -58.19
C ARG A 211 84.80 2.23 -56.92
N SER A 212 84.72 3.00 -55.84
CA SER A 212 84.93 2.54 -54.45
C SER A 212 84.34 3.53 -53.44
N ALA A 213 83.25 3.17 -52.76
CA ALA A 213 82.93 3.52 -51.37
C ALA A 213 81.56 2.88 -51.03
N SER A 214 81.46 1.87 -50.17
CA SER A 214 81.76 1.80 -48.73
C SER A 214 80.60 2.29 -47.84
N ALA A 215 80.26 1.40 -46.90
CA ALA A 215 79.60 1.61 -45.63
C ALA A 215 78.09 1.93 -45.60
N ARG A 216 77.29 0.85 -45.55
CA ARG A 216 75.97 0.86 -44.88
C ARG A 216 76.21 0.93 -43.36
N TYR A 217 76.15 2.14 -42.80
CA TYR A 217 76.10 2.32 -41.36
C TYR A 217 74.67 2.14 -40.83
N SER A 218 74.51 1.06 -40.07
CA SER A 218 73.62 0.86 -38.92
C SER A 218 73.02 2.14 -38.33
N ARG A 219 71.68 2.24 -38.30
CA ARG A 219 70.94 2.99 -37.28
C ARG A 219 70.03 2.04 -36.52
N LYS A 220 70.43 1.79 -35.28
CA LYS A 220 69.63 1.19 -34.21
C LYS A 220 68.71 2.29 -33.69
N SER A 221 67.41 2.02 -33.65
CA SER A 221 66.43 2.88 -32.97
C SER A 221 66.65 2.78 -31.47
N SER A 222 67.07 3.90 -30.87
CA SER A 222 67.22 4.09 -29.43
C SER A 222 65.94 4.72 -28.91
N SER A 223 65.13 3.94 -28.21
CA SER A 223 64.06 4.40 -27.32
C SER A 223 64.61 4.60 -25.91
N HIS A 224 63.97 5.49 -25.12
CA HIS A 224 64.17 5.82 -23.69
C HIS A 224 65.28 6.87 -23.41
N LEU A 225 65.12 7.96 -22.63
CA LEU A 225 64.20 8.47 -21.59
C LEU A 225 64.35 10.03 -21.57
N THR A 226 63.48 10.85 -20.95
CA THR A 226 63.63 11.31 -19.54
C THR A 226 62.36 12.05 -19.05
N GLU A 227 61.92 11.64 -17.85
CA GLU A 227 61.03 12.22 -16.81
C GLU A 227 61.62 13.55 -16.20
N PRO A 228 61.24 14.20 -15.05
CA PRO A 228 60.20 13.98 -13.99
C PRO A 228 59.58 15.31 -13.37
N PRO A 229 59.26 15.48 -12.05
CA PRO A 229 58.08 15.08 -11.21
C PRO A 229 57.51 16.30 -10.38
N PRO A 230 56.96 16.26 -9.11
CA PRO A 230 56.43 15.20 -8.22
C PRO A 230 55.10 15.52 -7.46
N ALA A 231 54.45 14.51 -6.85
CA ALA A 231 53.99 14.53 -5.45
C ALA A 231 53.36 13.18 -5.02
N ALA A 232 53.89 12.61 -3.94
CA ALA A 232 53.50 11.40 -3.22
C ALA A 232 52.35 11.68 -2.19
N PRO A 233 51.93 10.78 -1.26
CA PRO A 233 52.35 9.40 -1.02
C PRO A 233 51.24 8.35 -0.78
N VAL A 234 51.72 7.11 -0.84
CA VAL A 234 51.10 5.81 -0.53
C VAL A 234 50.96 5.62 0.99
N GLN A 235 49.89 4.94 1.42
CA GLN A 235 49.96 4.03 2.57
C GLN A 235 49.49 2.61 2.19
N ALA A 236 50.11 1.67 2.90
CA ALA A 236 50.27 0.27 2.60
C ALA A 236 49.06 -0.62 2.98
N ASP A 237 49.09 -1.80 2.37
CA ASP A 237 48.72 -3.10 2.91
C ASP A 237 47.33 -3.27 3.54
N ASN A 238 46.51 -4.13 2.92
CA ASN A 238 46.10 -5.35 3.60
C ASN A 238 45.62 -6.43 2.62
N THR A 239 46.34 -7.54 2.63
CA THR A 239 46.02 -8.79 1.98
C THR A 239 44.84 -9.48 2.71
N ARG A 240 43.69 -9.62 2.04
CA ARG A 240 42.64 -10.57 2.47
C ARG A 240 41.96 -11.26 1.28
N LYS A 241 42.44 -12.47 1.00
CA LYS A 241 41.70 -13.67 0.53
C LYS A 241 40.52 -13.43 -0.42
N GLY A 242 40.81 -13.35 -1.71
CA GLY A 242 39.82 -13.53 -2.78
C GLY A 242 39.30 -14.97 -2.81
N LYS A 243 38.10 -15.20 -2.26
CA LYS A 243 37.28 -16.37 -2.59
C LYS A 243 36.77 -16.19 -4.02
N LYS A 244 37.37 -16.91 -4.97
CA LYS A 244 36.79 -17.17 -6.30
C LYS A 244 35.44 -17.87 -6.12
N ARG A 245 34.34 -17.12 -6.10
CA ARG A 245 33.01 -17.67 -6.37
C ARG A 245 32.85 -17.70 -7.88
N ARG A 246 33.00 -18.91 -8.43
CA ARG A 246 32.55 -19.28 -9.78
C ARG A 246 31.17 -18.69 -10.01
N GLY A 247 31.00 -18.08 -11.19
CA GLY A 247 29.71 -17.62 -11.67
C GLY A 247 28.69 -18.74 -11.54
N ARG A 248 27.71 -18.52 -10.66
CA ARG A 248 26.37 -19.01 -10.92
C ARG A 248 25.74 -17.88 -11.71
N ARG A 249 25.53 -18.12 -13.01
CA ARG A 249 24.48 -17.42 -13.75
C ARG A 249 23.24 -17.46 -12.85
N PRO A 250 22.51 -16.36 -12.68
CA PRO A 250 21.13 -16.50 -12.21
C PRO A 250 20.48 -17.44 -13.21
N GLU A 251 20.04 -18.60 -12.74
CA GLU A 251 18.96 -19.28 -13.45
C GLU A 251 17.91 -18.21 -13.64
N VAL A 252 17.62 -17.91 -14.90
CA VAL A 252 16.40 -17.23 -15.29
C VAL A 252 15.33 -18.14 -14.72
N LEU A 253 14.94 -17.88 -13.47
CA LEU A 253 13.67 -18.33 -12.98
C LEU A 253 12.72 -17.71 -13.99
N GLU A 254 12.17 -18.56 -14.85
CA GLU A 254 10.90 -18.35 -15.52
C GLU A 254 9.86 -18.12 -14.42
N THR A 255 9.96 -17.00 -13.70
CA THR A 255 8.89 -16.45 -12.91
C THR A 255 7.89 -15.98 -13.94
N CYS A 256 7.02 -16.91 -14.31
CA CYS A 256 5.89 -16.67 -15.18
C CYS A 256 5.24 -15.35 -14.79
N LEU A 257 4.88 -14.59 -15.82
CA LEU A 257 4.18 -13.31 -15.78
C LEU A 257 2.74 -13.49 -15.21
N HIS A 258 2.62 -13.99 -13.98
CA HIS A 258 1.36 -14.28 -13.31
C HIS A 258 1.02 -13.21 -12.26
N LEU A 259 1.45 -11.96 -12.47
CA LEU A 259 1.09 -10.83 -11.60
C LEU A 259 -0.43 -10.62 -11.49
N THR A 260 -1.20 -11.11 -12.46
CA THR A 260 -2.66 -11.04 -12.51
C THR A 260 -3.37 -12.35 -12.13
N CYS A 261 -2.65 -13.44 -11.86
CA CYS A 261 -3.26 -14.71 -11.50
C CYS A 261 -3.79 -14.68 -10.06
N ARG A 262 -5.12 -14.69 -9.90
CA ARG A 262 -5.79 -14.75 -8.58
C ARG A 262 -5.31 -15.91 -7.70
N LYS A 263 -4.91 -17.05 -8.29
CA LYS A 263 -4.42 -18.22 -7.55
C LYS A 263 -3.02 -18.03 -6.96
N CYS A 264 -2.14 -17.26 -7.61
CA CYS A 264 -0.78 -16.99 -7.12
C CYS A 264 -0.76 -15.95 -5.98
N ARG A 265 -1.75 -15.06 -5.90
CA ARG A 265 -1.89 -14.11 -4.78
C ARG A 265 -2.17 -14.76 -3.42
N ALA A 266 -2.63 -16.02 -3.41
CA ALA A 266 -2.98 -16.73 -2.18
C ALA A 266 -1.82 -17.48 -1.50
N ASN A 267 -0.59 -17.37 -2.01
CA ASN A 267 0.63 -17.96 -1.44
C ASN A 267 0.54 -19.48 -1.12
N LYS A 268 -0.28 -20.22 -1.89
CA LYS A 268 -0.35 -21.68 -1.80
C LYS A 268 0.60 -22.32 -2.81
N PRO A 269 1.51 -23.23 -2.39
CA PRO A 269 2.33 -23.98 -3.32
C PRO A 269 1.41 -24.88 -4.15
N HIS A 270 1.40 -24.69 -5.47
CA HIS A 270 0.74 -25.59 -6.40
C HIS A 270 1.79 -26.16 -7.35
N ALA A 271 1.85 -27.49 -7.39
CA ALA A 271 2.76 -28.20 -8.26
C ALA A 271 2.30 -28.02 -9.71
N HIS A 272 3.02 -27.22 -10.49
CA HIS A 272 2.93 -27.23 -11.94
C HIS A 272 3.83 -28.35 -12.47
N ASN A 273 3.41 -29.60 -12.28
CA ASN A 273 3.93 -30.76 -12.99
C ASN A 273 2.76 -31.70 -13.26
N GLY A 274 1.97 -31.33 -14.28
CA GLY A 274 0.87 -32.12 -14.78
C GLY A 274 0.59 -31.68 -16.20
N GLY A 275 1.37 -32.22 -17.14
CA GLY A 275 1.13 -32.05 -18.57
C GLY A 275 -0.28 -32.53 -18.91
N SER A 276 -1.05 -31.66 -19.52
CA SER A 276 -2.29 -31.99 -20.20
C SER A 276 -2.28 -31.17 -21.49
N ASP A 277 -1.97 -31.83 -22.59
CA ASP A 277 -1.83 -31.30 -23.95
C ASP A 277 -3.16 -30.85 -24.59
N GLU A 278 -4.08 -30.29 -23.80
CA GLU A 278 -5.26 -29.63 -24.32
C GLU A 278 -5.17 -28.13 -24.08
N LEU A 279 -4.86 -27.40 -25.15
CA LEU A 279 -4.81 -25.94 -25.21
C LEU A 279 -6.20 -25.38 -24.86
N GLY A 280 -6.46 -25.21 -23.57
CA GLY A 280 -7.69 -24.63 -23.09
C GLY A 280 -7.92 -23.19 -23.60
N PRO A 281 -9.15 -22.66 -23.44
CA PRO A 281 -9.56 -21.34 -23.96
C PRO A 281 -8.66 -20.18 -23.52
N VAL A 282 -7.90 -20.36 -22.43
CA VAL A 282 -6.92 -19.39 -21.92
C VAL A 282 -5.67 -19.33 -22.80
N ALA A 283 -5.19 -20.46 -23.33
CA ALA A 283 -4.04 -20.48 -24.23
C ALA A 283 -4.37 -19.75 -25.55
N ALA A 284 -5.58 -19.96 -26.08
CA ALA A 284 -6.08 -19.24 -27.26
C ALA A 284 -6.25 -17.73 -27.02
N PHE A 285 -6.43 -17.28 -25.77
CA PHE A 285 -6.45 -15.86 -25.43
C PHE A 285 -5.04 -15.26 -25.48
N PHE A 286 -4.06 -15.92 -24.86
CA PHE A 286 -2.67 -15.44 -24.88
C PHE A 286 -2.08 -15.45 -26.29
N GLU A 287 -2.43 -16.43 -27.13
CA GLU A 287 -1.97 -16.48 -28.51
C GLU A 287 -2.54 -15.33 -29.34
N ARG A 288 -3.83 -14.97 -29.15
CA ARG A 288 -4.43 -13.78 -29.76
C ARG A 288 -3.77 -12.50 -29.27
N LEU A 289 -3.44 -12.40 -27.99
CA LEU A 289 -2.73 -11.25 -27.42
C LEU A 289 -1.32 -11.12 -27.99
N ARG A 290 -0.61 -12.25 -28.17
CA ARG A 290 0.72 -12.31 -28.76
C ARG A 290 0.69 -11.81 -30.20
N VAL A 291 -0.23 -12.33 -31.02
CA VAL A 291 -0.39 -11.91 -32.43
C VAL A 291 -0.80 -10.43 -32.52
N PHE A 292 -1.62 -9.94 -31.60
CA PHE A 292 -2.00 -8.52 -31.56
C PHE A 292 -0.83 -7.59 -31.23
N LEU A 293 0.01 -7.97 -30.26
CA LEU A 293 1.12 -7.12 -29.79
C LEU A 293 2.37 -7.20 -30.66
N PHE A 294 2.66 -8.37 -31.24
CA PHE A 294 3.93 -8.62 -31.93
C PHE A 294 3.78 -8.90 -33.43
N GLY A 295 2.54 -8.93 -33.94
CA GLY A 295 2.23 -9.33 -35.31
C GLY A 295 2.43 -10.83 -35.53
N SER A 296 1.81 -11.38 -36.57
CA SER A 296 2.16 -12.72 -37.04
C SER A 296 3.60 -12.68 -37.57
N GLU A 297 4.48 -13.49 -36.97
CA GLU A 297 5.87 -13.64 -37.43
C GLU A 297 5.85 -13.90 -38.93
N ARG A 298 6.41 -12.96 -39.72
CA ARG A 298 6.65 -13.19 -41.15
C ARG A 298 7.69 -14.30 -41.25
N GLU A 299 7.26 -15.44 -41.76
CA GLU A 299 8.10 -16.55 -42.17
C GLU A 299 9.32 -16.04 -42.95
N ARG A 300 10.51 -16.40 -42.48
CA ARG A 300 11.76 -16.41 -43.26
C ARG A 300 12.17 -17.84 -43.47
#